data_AF-A0A7K3VXG0-F1
#
_entry.id   AF-A0A7K3VXG0-F1
#
_cell.length_a   1.000
_cell.length_b   1.000
_cell.length_c   1.000
_cell.angle_alpha   90.00
_cell.angle_beta   90.00
_cell.angle_gamma   90.00
#
_symmetry.space_group_name_H-M   'P 1'
#
loop_
_entity.id
_entity.type
_entity.pdbx_description
1 polymer ?
#
loop_
_entity_poly.entity_id
_entity_poly.type
_entity_poly.pdbx_seq_one_letter_code
_entity_poly.pdbx_strand_id
1 'polypeptide(L)'
;MTDDVHGQGEPIEIHSCDDVLSHVFEFLDHETGDARRALIAEHLEDCSPCLRQFGIEQEFKALVRRRCGGDAPPVGLRDRIKMQLTTVSFEEDGTSVSVERVTVERTEERPTA
;
A
#
# COMPACT_ATOMS: atom_id res chain seq x y z
N MET A 1 -3.78 -20.93 -10.57
CA MET A 1 -3.87 -20.90 -9.10
C MET A 1 -2.51 -20.49 -8.60
N THR A 2 -2.14 -19.24 -8.83
CA THR A 2 -0.87 -18.64 -8.42
C THR A 2 -1.16 -17.14 -8.40
N ASP A 3 -1.04 -16.54 -7.23
CA ASP A 3 -0.23 -15.35 -7.00
C ASP A 3 -0.36 -15.01 -5.52
N ASP A 4 0.42 -15.75 -4.75
CA ASP A 4 0.62 -15.54 -3.32
C ASP A 4 2.12 -15.27 -3.15
N VAL A 5 2.62 -14.21 -3.80
CA VAL A 5 3.91 -13.61 -3.46
C VAL A 5 3.68 -12.76 -2.21
N HIS A 6 3.37 -13.43 -1.11
CA HIS A 6 3.55 -12.84 0.21
C HIS A 6 5.05 -12.85 0.47
N GLY A 7 5.63 -11.64 0.39
CA GLY A 7 7.03 -11.40 0.71
C GLY A 7 7.41 -12.18 1.96
N GLN A 8 8.46 -12.99 1.85
CA GLN A 8 8.99 -13.74 2.97
C GLN A 8 9.57 -12.74 3.97
N GLY A 9 8.71 -12.26 4.87
CA GLY A 9 9.12 -11.56 6.07
C GLY A 9 9.75 -12.57 7.00
N GLU A 10 10.99 -12.28 7.39
CA GLU A 10 11.64 -12.81 8.59
C GLU A 10 10.62 -12.96 9.75
N PRO A 11 10.82 -13.95 10.64
CA PRO A 11 9.90 -14.25 11.73
C PRO A 11 9.48 -12.99 12.49
N ILE A 12 8.18 -12.91 12.78
CA ILE A 12 7.52 -11.73 13.30
C ILE A 12 7.92 -11.53 14.76
N GLU A 13 8.89 -10.66 15.00
CA GLU A 13 9.24 -10.19 16.35
C GLU A 13 8.87 -8.71 16.47
N ILE A 14 7.69 -8.45 17.06
CA ILE A 14 7.32 -7.13 17.59
C ILE A 14 7.16 -7.33 19.09
N HIS A 15 8.14 -6.88 19.86
CA HIS A 15 8.17 -7.06 21.31
C HIS A 15 8.36 -5.76 22.07
N SER A 16 8.70 -4.67 21.38
CA SER A 16 9.00 -3.38 22.00
C SER A 16 8.28 -2.21 21.33
N CYS A 17 8.23 -1.07 22.05
CA CYS A 17 7.74 0.19 21.49
C CYS A 17 8.59 0.64 20.29
N ASP A 18 9.90 0.38 20.31
CA ASP A 18 10.81 0.77 19.24
C ASP A 18 10.54 -0.01 17.96
N ASP A 19 10.20 -1.31 18.07
CA ASP A 19 9.81 -2.15 16.92
C ASP A 19 8.50 -1.65 16.30
N VAL A 20 7.53 -1.25 17.12
CA VAL A 20 6.25 -0.71 16.64
C VAL A 20 6.47 0.61 15.90
N LEU A 21 7.30 1.49 16.46
CA LEU A 21 7.57 2.80 15.86
C LEU A 21 8.45 2.71 14.62
N SER A 22 9.34 1.72 14.50
CA SER A 22 10.14 1.51 13.30
C SER A 22 9.29 1.08 12.10
N HIS A 23 8.20 0.34 12.35
CA HIS A 23 7.25 -0.13 11.34
C HIS A 23 6.00 0.75 11.17
N VAL A 24 5.96 1.93 11.82
CA VAL A 24 4.77 2.79 11.83
C VAL A 24 4.38 3.30 10.45
N PHE A 25 5.36 3.61 9.59
CA PHE A 25 5.10 4.10 8.23
C PHE A 25 4.54 3.00 7.33
N GLU A 26 5.14 1.80 7.36
CA GLU A 26 4.64 0.64 6.61
C GLU A 26 3.21 0.27 7.07
N PHE A 27 2.92 0.39 8.36
CA PHE A 27 1.57 0.22 8.89
C PHE A 27 0.59 1.25 8.32
N LEU A 28 1.00 2.52 8.28
CA LEU A 28 0.24 3.67 7.73
C LEU A 28 0.04 3.61 6.21
N ASP A 29 0.97 3.04 5.46
CA ASP A 29 0.91 2.90 4.00
C ASP A 29 0.19 1.62 3.55
N HIS A 30 -0.28 0.83 4.52
CA HIS A 30 -0.86 -0.47 4.28
C HIS A 30 0.10 -1.52 3.70
N GLU A 31 1.39 -1.33 3.90
CA GLU A 31 2.48 -2.18 3.37
C GLU A 31 2.96 -3.24 4.38
N THR A 32 2.26 -3.38 5.51
CA THR A 32 2.47 -4.45 6.49
C THR A 32 1.59 -5.66 6.18
N GLY A 33 2.19 -6.85 6.23
CA GLY A 33 1.45 -8.12 6.17
C GLY A 33 0.50 -8.29 7.35
N ASP A 34 -0.58 -9.05 7.17
CA ASP A 34 -1.72 -9.13 8.09
C ASP A 34 -1.34 -9.49 9.53
N ALA A 35 -0.45 -10.47 9.71
CA ALA A 35 -0.01 -10.91 11.03
C ALA A 35 0.76 -9.81 11.78
N ARG A 36 1.62 -9.07 11.07
CA ARG A 36 2.37 -7.94 11.64
C ARG A 36 1.45 -6.76 11.94
N ARG A 37 0.50 -6.47 11.05
CA ARG A 37 -0.52 -5.44 11.24
C ARG A 37 -1.32 -5.68 12.52
N ALA A 38 -1.72 -6.92 12.79
CA ALA A 38 -2.47 -7.26 14.00
C ALA A 38 -1.69 -6.92 15.29
N LEU A 39 -0.40 -7.29 15.35
CA LEU A 39 0.45 -7.01 16.52
C LEU A 39 0.69 -5.51 16.74
N ILE A 40 0.93 -4.76 15.66
CA ILE A 40 1.08 -3.30 15.73
C ILE A 40 -0.22 -2.66 16.25
N ALA A 41 -1.38 -3.10 15.74
CA ALA A 41 -2.67 -2.59 16.16
C ALA A 41 -2.92 -2.86 17.65
N GLU A 42 -2.71 -4.10 18.11
CA GLU A 42 -2.83 -4.49 19.53
C GLU A 42 -1.93 -3.61 20.42
N HIS A 43 -0.66 -3.42 20.05
CA HIS A 43 0.24 -2.57 20.83
C HIS A 43 -0.21 -1.11 20.87
N LEU A 44 -0.70 -0.55 19.76
CA LEU A 44 -1.20 0.82 19.72
C LEU A 44 -2.47 1.01 20.58
N GLU A 45 -3.29 -0.02 20.72
CA GLU A 45 -4.44 -0.03 21.63
C GLU A 45 -4.01 -0.01 23.10
N ASP A 46 -2.97 -0.78 23.46
CA ASP A 46 -2.52 -0.92 24.85
C ASP A 46 -1.49 0.15 25.28
N CYS A 47 -0.77 0.77 24.35
CA CYS A 47 0.36 1.65 24.63
C CYS A 47 0.06 3.12 24.25
N SER A 48 -0.46 3.89 25.20
CA SER A 48 -0.74 5.33 25.02
C SER A 48 0.43 6.17 24.50
N PRO A 49 1.70 5.96 24.90
CA PRO A 49 2.84 6.65 24.30
C PRO A 49 3.00 6.40 22.80
N CYS A 50 2.94 5.13 22.36
CA CYS A 50 3.04 4.78 20.95
C CYS A 50 1.85 5.31 20.15
N LEU A 51 0.63 5.26 20.72
CA LEU A 51 -0.57 5.83 20.09
C LEU A 51 -0.44 7.33 19.82
N ARG A 52 0.18 8.09 20.74
CA ARG A 52 0.45 9.53 20.52
C ARG A 52 1.44 9.75 19.39
N GLN A 53 2.55 9.00 19.34
CA GLN A 53 3.52 9.14 18.26
C GLN A 53 2.91 8.77 16.91
N PHE A 54 2.19 7.65 16.85
CA PHE A 54 1.42 7.24 15.67
C PHE A 54 0.45 8.33 15.20
N GLY A 55 -0.27 8.97 16.12
CA GLY A 55 -1.15 10.11 15.80
C GLY A 55 -0.41 11.29 15.15
N ILE A 56 0.81 11.59 15.60
CA ILE A 56 1.64 12.65 14.99
C ILE A 56 2.02 12.27 13.56
N GLU A 57 2.47 11.03 13.33
CA GLU A 57 2.85 10.56 11.99
C GLU A 57 1.65 10.56 11.02
N GLN A 58 0.45 10.20 11.51
CA GLN A 58 -0.79 10.29 10.72
C GLN A 58 -1.09 11.72 10.28
N GLU A 59 -1.05 12.67 11.22
CA GLU A 59 -1.32 14.08 10.92
C GLU A 59 -0.24 14.66 10.00
N PHE A 60 1.01 14.26 10.18
CA PHE A 60 2.11 14.64 9.29
C PHE A 60 1.86 14.14 7.87
N LYS A 61 1.53 12.86 7.69
CA LYS A 61 1.19 12.28 6.39
C LYS A 61 0.00 12.98 5.75
N ALA A 62 -1.05 13.27 6.53
CA ALA A 62 -2.21 14.00 6.06
C ALA A 62 -1.85 15.43 5.59
N LEU A 63 -0.98 16.13 6.33
CA LEU A 63 -0.48 17.45 5.95
C LEU A 63 0.29 17.41 4.64
N VAL A 64 1.23 16.46 4.49
CA VAL A 64 2.01 16.28 3.26
C VAL A 64 1.08 16.02 2.08
N ARG A 65 0.10 15.12 2.22
CA ARG A 65 -0.88 14.86 1.15
C ARG A 65 -1.64 16.12 0.74
N ARG A 66 -2.08 16.95 1.70
CA ARG A 66 -2.82 18.20 1.41
C ARG A 66 -1.95 19.26 0.73
N ARG A 67 -0.66 19.33 1.05
CA ARG A 67 0.25 20.38 0.55
C ARG A 67 1.00 19.98 -0.71
N CYS A 68 1.26 18.70 -0.91
CA CYS A 68 2.13 18.17 -1.96
C CYS A 68 1.42 17.20 -2.92
N GLY A 69 0.17 16.79 -2.65
CA GLY A 69 -0.56 15.80 -3.45
C GLY A 69 -1.58 16.37 -4.45
N GLY A 70 -1.60 17.70 -4.64
CA GLY A 70 -2.64 18.39 -5.42
C GLY A 70 -2.28 18.66 -6.89
N ASP A 71 -1.08 18.30 -7.33
CA ASP A 71 -0.67 18.55 -8.71
C ASP A 71 -1.42 17.63 -9.67
N ALA A 72 -2.03 18.22 -10.69
CA ALA A 72 -2.69 17.44 -11.73
C ALA A 72 -1.66 16.52 -12.40
N PRO A 73 -1.92 15.21 -12.51
CA PRO A 73 -1.01 14.32 -13.20
C PRO A 73 -0.85 14.76 -14.66
N PRO A 74 0.30 14.50 -15.30
CA PRO A 74 0.52 14.82 -16.70
C PRO A 74 -0.62 14.31 -17.58
N VAL A 75 -1.06 15.13 -18.53
CA VAL A 75 -2.10 14.76 -19.49
C VAL A 75 -1.73 13.45 -20.21
N GLY A 76 -2.69 12.53 -20.30
CA GLY A 76 -2.48 11.22 -20.93
C GLY A 76 -1.71 10.18 -20.10
N LEU A 77 -1.23 10.50 -18.88
CA LEU A 77 -0.55 9.51 -18.02
C LEU A 77 -1.44 8.30 -17.73
N ARG A 78 -2.71 8.54 -17.40
CA ARG A 78 -3.70 7.50 -17.13
C ARG A 78 -3.88 6.56 -18.32
N ASP A 79 -3.94 7.10 -19.54
CA ASP A 79 -4.14 6.31 -20.74
C ASP A 79 -2.89 5.49 -21.08
N ARG A 80 -1.70 6.06 -20.85
CA ARG A 80 -0.44 5.33 -21.00
C ARG A 80 -0.31 4.17 -19.99
N ILE A 81 -0.67 4.38 -18.73
CA ILE A 81 -0.67 3.32 -17.70
C ILE A 81 -1.62 2.20 -18.10
N LYS A 82 -2.86 2.52 -18.50
CA LYS A 82 -3.82 1.52 -18.97
C LYS A 82 -3.30 0.71 -20.14
N MET A 83 -2.68 1.38 -21.11
CA MET A 83 -2.10 0.72 -22.27
C MET A 83 -0.99 -0.25 -21.85
N GLN A 84 -0.05 0.18 -20.99
CA GLN A 84 1.02 -0.70 -20.50
C GLN A 84 0.50 -1.90 -19.70
N LEU A 85 -0.52 -1.71 -18.86
CA LEU A 85 -1.16 -2.82 -18.12
C LEU A 85 -1.90 -3.81 -19.02
N THR A 86 -2.29 -3.40 -20.23
CA THR A 86 -3.04 -4.23 -21.19
C THR A 86 -2.14 -4.77 -22.32
N THR A 87 -0.87 -4.37 -22.39
CA THR A 87 0.04 -4.81 -23.46
C THR A 87 0.39 -6.28 -23.28
N VAL A 88 0.05 -7.09 -24.28
CA VAL A 88 0.46 -8.49 -24.40
C VAL A 88 1.71 -8.54 -25.28
N SER A 89 2.83 -9.02 -24.75
CA SER A 89 4.05 -9.28 -25.51
C SER A 89 4.05 -10.70 -26.07
N PHE A 90 4.35 -10.85 -27.36
CA PHE A 90 4.51 -12.13 -28.04
C PHE A 90 5.99 -12.41 -28.22
N GLU A 91 6.47 -13.56 -27.76
CA GLU A 91 7.75 -14.12 -28.19
C GLU A 91 7.45 -15.14 -29.31
N GLU A 92 8.02 -14.97 -30.49
CA GLU A 92 7.91 -15.97 -31.56
C GLU A 92 8.87 -17.11 -31.25
N ASP A 93 8.36 -18.18 -30.60
CA ASP A 93 8.81 -19.59 -30.67
C ASP A 93 8.07 -20.43 -29.59
N GLY A 94 6.77 -20.70 -29.80
CA GLY A 94 6.01 -21.68 -28.98
C GLY A 94 5.20 -21.15 -27.78
N THR A 95 4.81 -19.88 -27.81
CA THR A 95 4.36 -19.09 -26.65
C THR A 95 2.91 -19.33 -26.21
N SER A 96 2.73 -19.58 -24.91
CA SER A 96 1.42 -19.57 -24.24
C SER A 96 0.94 -18.14 -24.00
N VAL A 97 -0.27 -17.81 -24.46
CA VAL A 97 -0.91 -16.50 -24.23
C VAL A 97 -1.79 -16.58 -22.98
N SER A 98 -1.37 -15.96 -21.87
CA SER A 98 -2.22 -15.74 -20.70
C SER A 98 -2.80 -14.32 -20.74
N VAL A 99 -4.09 -14.20 -21.07
CA VAL A 99 -4.83 -12.94 -20.97
C VAL A 99 -5.38 -12.82 -19.55
N GLU A 100 -4.79 -11.94 -18.75
CA GLU A 100 -5.33 -11.62 -17.44
C GLU A 100 -6.28 -10.42 -17.55
N ARG A 101 -7.56 -10.66 -17.27
CA ARG A 101 -8.59 -9.63 -17.34
C ARG A 101 -8.54 -8.79 -16.07
N VAL A 102 -7.94 -7.60 -16.16
CA VAL A 102 -7.98 -6.63 -15.06
C VAL A 102 -9.35 -5.95 -15.04
N THR A 103 -10.22 -6.35 -14.12
CA THR A 103 -11.47 -5.64 -13.82
C THR A 103 -11.19 -4.41 -12.97
N VAL A 104 -11.41 -3.23 -13.53
CA VAL A 104 -11.32 -1.97 -12.79
C VAL A 104 -12.66 -1.69 -12.12
N GLU A 105 -12.76 -1.99 -10.83
CA GLU A 105 -13.89 -1.55 -10.01
C GLU A 105 -13.68 -0.08 -9.65
N ARG A 106 -14.64 0.76 -10.05
CA ARG A 106 -14.57 2.20 -9.85
C ARG A 106 -15.18 2.53 -8.49
N THR A 107 -14.34 2.60 -7.45
CA THR A 107 -14.76 3.15 -6.16
C THR A 107 -14.87 4.66 -6.33
N GLU A 108 -16.09 5.20 -6.29
CA GLU A 108 -16.30 6.64 -6.28
C GLU A 108 -15.73 7.21 -4.98
N GLU A 109 -14.55 7.84 -5.03
CA GLU A 109 -14.06 8.62 -3.92
C GLU A 109 -15.02 9.78 -3.67
N ARG A 110 -15.66 9.75 -2.50
CA ARG A 110 -16.56 10.80 -2.02
C ARG A 110 -15.79 12.14 -2.04
N PRO A 111 -16.36 13.22 -2.58
CA PRO A 111 -15.66 14.50 -2.66
C PRO A 111 -15.29 14.96 -1.26
N THR A 112 -13.98 15.09 -1.00
CA THR A 112 -13.45 15.70 0.21
C THR A 112 -13.77 17.20 0.14
N ALA A 113 -14.78 17.61 0.91
CA ALA A 113 -15.15 19.01 1.12
C ALA A 113 -14.11 19.74 1.99
#